data_AF-A0A920RGT2-F1
#
_entry.id   AF-A0A920RGT2-F1
#
_cell.length_a   1.000
_cell.length_b   1.000
_cell.length_c   1.000
_cell.angle_alpha   90.00
_cell.angle_beta   90.00
_cell.angle_gamma   90.00
#
_symmetry.space_group_name_H-M   'P 1'
#
loop_
_entity.id
_entity.type
_entity.pdbx_description
1 polymer ?
#
loop_
_entity_poly.entity_id
_entity_poly.type
_entity_poly.pdbx_seq_one_letter_code
_entity_poly.pdbx_strand_id
1 'polypeptide(L)'
;MVEGVHIWPGLLKSQVTLGREDVMVELILTVADQKQLVRRFRQRGREAPGRRGKRYLDNIETIWAQQSMLTQEAKNQGIPVIHNQEQESATVEIMGLVSSAIVAHAHSG
;
A
#
# COMPACT_ATOMS: atom_id res chain seq x y z
N MET A 1 5.61 3.28 -17.66
CA MET A 1 4.96 3.38 -16.33
C MET A 1 3.46 3.55 -16.52
N VAL A 2 2.65 2.59 -16.07
CA VAL A 2 1.18 2.66 -16.24
C VAL A 2 0.45 3.21 -15.01
N GLU A 3 1.08 3.28 -13.83
CA GLU A 3 0.41 3.68 -12.58
C GLU A 3 1.37 4.46 -11.66
N GLY A 4 0.82 5.07 -10.60
CA GLY A 4 1.42 6.13 -9.78
C GLY A 4 2.77 5.85 -9.13
N VAL A 5 3.24 6.80 -8.31
CA VAL A 5 4.51 6.72 -7.59
C VAL A 5 4.42 5.62 -6.54
N HIS A 6 5.00 4.45 -6.84
CA HIS A 6 5.28 3.42 -5.84
C HIS A 6 6.64 3.72 -5.23
N ILE A 7 6.70 3.70 -3.89
CA ILE A 7 7.96 3.79 -3.16
C ILE A 7 8.47 2.38 -2.94
N TRP A 8 9.75 2.13 -3.22
CA TRP A 8 10.37 0.84 -2.96
C TRP A 8 10.36 0.56 -1.44
N PRO A 9 9.95 -0.64 -0.99
CA PRO A 9 9.90 -0.95 0.44
C PRO A 9 11.26 -0.71 1.11
N GLY A 10 11.26 -0.03 2.25
CA GLY A 10 12.44 0.32 3.04
C GLY A 10 13.22 1.53 2.54
N LEU A 11 12.88 2.10 1.38
CA LEU A 11 13.59 3.27 0.84
C LEU A 11 13.50 4.46 1.80
N LEU A 12 12.33 4.69 2.41
CA LEU A 12 12.08 5.84 3.27
C LEU A 12 13.00 5.90 4.49
N LYS A 13 13.41 4.75 5.05
CA LYS A 13 14.33 4.67 6.19
C LYS A 13 15.67 5.35 5.93
N SER A 14 16.10 5.42 4.67
CA SER A 14 17.38 6.04 4.28
C SER A 14 17.23 7.45 3.71
N GLN A 15 16.01 7.87 3.36
CA GLN A 15 15.75 9.10 2.61
C GLN A 15 15.06 10.18 3.46
N VAL A 16 14.45 9.79 4.57
CA VAL A 16 13.72 10.70 5.46
C VAL A 16 14.51 10.92 6.74
N THR A 17 14.77 12.19 7.07
CA THR A 17 15.28 12.56 8.40
C THR A 17 14.10 12.81 9.31
N LEU A 18 14.02 12.09 10.42
CA LEU A 18 12.97 12.24 11.43
C LEU A 18 13.49 13.05 12.60
N GLY A 19 12.69 13.99 13.08
CA GLY A 19 12.91 14.68 14.35
C GLY A 19 12.62 13.77 15.55
N ARG A 20 12.94 14.26 16.76
CA ARG A 20 12.78 13.48 18.01
C ARG A 20 11.34 13.06 18.25
N GLU A 21 10.36 13.85 17.85
CA GLU A 21 8.93 13.60 18.07
C GLU A 21 8.24 12.95 16.86
N ASP A 22 8.97 12.71 15.77
CA ASP A 22 8.39 12.21 14.52
C ASP A 22 8.30 10.69 14.52
N VAL A 23 7.13 10.17 14.14
CA VAL A 23 6.89 8.72 13.99
C VAL A 23 6.62 8.39 12.53
N MET A 24 7.44 7.53 11.94
CA MET A 24 7.25 7.02 10.59
C MET A 24 6.69 5.60 10.63
N VAL A 25 5.57 5.40 9.93
CA VAL A 25 4.96 4.07 9.76
C VAL A 25 4.95 3.74 8.27
N GLU A 26 5.75 2.75 7.91
CA GLU A 26 5.82 2.22 6.55
C GLU A 26 4.94 0.97 6.45
N LEU A 27 4.10 0.88 5.41
CA LEU A 27 3.24 -0.26 5.14
C LEU A 27 2.91 -0.37 3.64
N ILE A 28 2.52 -1.56 3.20
CA ILE A 28 1.97 -1.80 1.86
C ILE A 28 0.48 -2.11 1.97
N LEU A 29 -0.34 -1.37 1.23
CA LEU A 29 -1.76 -1.66 1.06
C LEU A 29 -1.98 -2.39 -0.27
N THR A 30 -2.55 -3.59 -0.22
CA THR A 30 -2.69 -4.46 -1.39
C THR A 30 -4.08 -5.10 -1.45
N VAL A 31 -4.45 -5.67 -2.60
CA VAL A 31 -5.66 -6.50 -2.72
C VAL A 31 -5.28 -7.98 -2.71
N ALA A 32 -6.19 -8.84 -2.25
CA ALA A 32 -5.87 -10.25 -2.01
C ALA A 32 -5.59 -11.04 -3.30
N ASP A 33 -6.26 -10.69 -4.40
CA ASP A 33 -6.13 -11.42 -5.67
C ASP A 33 -6.34 -10.50 -6.89
N GLN A 34 -5.90 -10.98 -8.06
CA GLN A 34 -5.99 -10.24 -9.31
C GLN A 34 -7.44 -10.02 -9.77
N LYS A 35 -8.37 -10.93 -9.42
CA LYS A 35 -9.79 -10.78 -9.78
C LYS A 35 -10.43 -9.61 -9.03
N GLN A 36 -10.08 -9.42 -7.75
CA GLN A 36 -10.49 -8.26 -6.97
C GLN A 36 -9.89 -6.97 -7.52
N LEU A 37 -8.63 -6.99 -7.96
CA LEU A 37 -7.99 -5.85 -8.62
C LEU A 37 -8.77 -5.43 -9.89
N VAL A 38 -9.08 -6.40 -10.76
CA VAL A 38 -9.92 -6.18 -11.95
C VAL A 38 -11.29 -5.61 -11.59
N ARG A 39 -11.95 -6.18 -10.58
CA ARG A 39 -13.26 -5.71 -10.11
C ARG A 39 -13.21 -4.25 -9.69
N ARG A 40 -12.20 -3.87 -8.90
CA ARG A 40 -11.99 -2.49 -8.43
C ARG A 40 -11.70 -1.53 -9.58
N PHE A 41 -10.88 -1.92 -10.56
CA PHE A 41 -10.64 -1.07 -11.74
C PHE A 41 -11.89 -0.87 -12.59
N ARG A 42 -12.69 -1.92 -12.80
CA ARG A 42 -13.98 -1.81 -13.49
C ARG A 42 -14.94 -0.87 -12.77
N GLN A 43 -15.05 -0.99 -11.45
CA GLN A 43 -15.89 -0.11 -10.64
C GLN A 43 -15.42 1.36 -10.76
N ARG A 44 -14.12 1.62 -10.59
CA ARG A 44 -13.54 2.96 -10.74
C ARG A 44 -13.77 3.56 -12.13
N GLY A 45 -13.72 2.74 -13.19
CA GLY A 45 -14.00 3.17 -14.56
C GLY A 45 -15.46 3.58 -14.79
N ARG A 46 -16.42 3.01 -14.03
CA ARG A 46 -17.83 3.41 -14.06
C ARG A 46 -18.09 4.69 -13.28
N GLU A 47 -17.47 4.82 -12.11
CA GLU A 47 -17.64 5.98 -11.21
C GLU A 47 -16.93 7.25 -11.72
N ALA A 48 -15.88 7.10 -12.53
CA ALA A 48 -15.13 8.21 -13.09
C ALA A 48 -14.73 7.92 -14.56
N PRO A 49 -15.61 8.20 -15.54
CA PRO A 49 -15.37 7.91 -16.96
C PRO A 49 -14.10 8.54 -17.55
N GLY A 50 -13.61 9.64 -16.96
CA GLY A 50 -12.34 10.29 -17.34
C GLY A 50 -11.08 9.64 -16.77
N ARG A 51 -11.21 8.70 -15.81
CA ARG A 51 -10.08 7.91 -15.31
C ARG A 51 -9.89 6.71 -16.22
N ARG A 52 -8.63 6.41 -16.54
CA ARG A 52 -8.16 5.44 -17.55
C ARG A 52 -8.45 3.96 -17.19
N GLY A 53 -9.67 3.62 -16.80
CA GLY A 53 -10.09 2.26 -16.41
C GLY A 53 -9.74 1.22 -17.47
N LYS A 54 -9.95 1.53 -18.75
CA LYS A 54 -9.55 0.67 -19.88
C LYS A 54 -8.04 0.40 -19.89
N ARG A 55 -7.21 1.44 -19.73
CA ARG A 55 -5.74 1.30 -19.69
C ARG A 55 -5.26 0.40 -18.56
N TYR A 56 -5.87 0.48 -17.38
CA TYR A 56 -5.51 -0.40 -16.26
C TYR A 56 -5.87 -1.86 -16.53
N LEU A 57 -7.04 -2.10 -17.15
CA LEU A 57 -7.46 -3.44 -17.53
C LEU A 57 -6.57 -4.03 -18.64
N ASP A 58 -6.18 -3.22 -19.63
CA ASP A 58 -5.28 -3.62 -20.71
C ASP A 58 -3.86 -3.99 -20.20
N ASN A 59 -3.49 -3.56 -19.00
CA ASN A 59 -2.17 -3.78 -18.39
C ASN A 59 -2.27 -4.55 -17.05
N ILE A 60 -3.35 -5.28 -16.82
CA ILE A 60 -3.63 -5.89 -15.52
C ILE A 60 -2.54 -6.86 -15.05
N GLU A 61 -1.93 -7.60 -15.97
CA GLU A 61 -0.85 -8.55 -15.65
C GLU A 61 0.40 -7.82 -15.17
N THR A 62 0.79 -6.73 -15.86
CA THR A 62 1.93 -5.90 -15.46
C THR A 62 1.69 -5.26 -14.10
N ILE A 63 0.50 -4.69 -13.87
CA ILE A 63 0.14 -4.08 -12.58
C ILE A 63 0.18 -5.13 -11.47
N TRP A 64 -0.38 -6.31 -11.72
CA TRP A 64 -0.36 -7.41 -10.77
C TRP A 64 1.06 -7.86 -10.43
N ALA A 65 1.91 -8.05 -11.44
CA ALA A 65 3.31 -8.43 -11.23
C ALA A 65 4.08 -7.38 -10.39
N GLN A 66 3.88 -6.09 -10.66
CA GLN A 66 4.47 -5.02 -9.88
C GLN A 66 4.00 -5.05 -8.41
N GLN A 67 2.70 -5.20 -8.19
CA GLN A 67 2.13 -5.30 -6.84
C GLN A 67 2.65 -6.54 -6.10
N SER A 68 2.73 -7.70 -6.77
CA SER A 68 3.27 -8.94 -6.20
C SER A 68 4.74 -8.79 -5.81
N MET A 69 5.55 -8.15 -6.66
CA MET A 69 6.95 -7.88 -6.36
C MET A 69 7.10 -6.97 -5.13
N LEU A 70 6.40 -5.84 -5.09
CA LEU A 70 6.44 -4.92 -3.93
C LEU A 70 5.95 -5.59 -2.64
N THR A 71 4.92 -6.43 -2.73
CA THR A 71 4.38 -7.18 -1.59
C THR A 71 5.40 -8.20 -1.09
N GLN A 72 6.08 -8.90 -1.99
CA GLN A 72 7.12 -9.85 -1.62
C GLN A 72 8.30 -9.15 -0.96
N GLU A 73 8.72 -8.01 -1.51
CA GLU A 73 9.83 -7.24 -0.96
C GLU A 73 9.50 -6.67 0.43
N ALA A 74 8.29 -6.16 0.63
CA ALA A 74 7.84 -5.73 1.95
C ALA A 74 7.90 -6.87 2.98
N LYS A 75 7.46 -8.07 2.61
CA LYS A 75 7.58 -9.26 3.48
C LYS A 75 9.04 -9.58 3.80
N ASN A 76 9.93 -9.55 2.82
CA ASN A 76 11.36 -9.81 3.01
C ASN A 76 11.99 -8.83 4.01
N GLN A 77 11.52 -7.58 4.03
CA GLN A 77 12.02 -6.52 4.92
C GLN A 77 11.23 -6.37 6.23
N GLY A 78 10.24 -7.24 6.50
CA GLY A 78 9.40 -7.17 7.68
C GLY A 78 8.46 -5.96 7.71
N ILE A 79 8.18 -5.36 6.55
CA ILE A 79 7.22 -4.26 6.42
C ILE A 79 5.80 -4.83 6.38
N PRO A 80 4.86 -4.33 7.20
CA PRO A 80 3.47 -4.79 7.21
C PRO A 80 2.80 -4.71 5.83
N VAL A 81 2.11 -5.79 5.46
CA VAL A 81 1.28 -5.87 4.25
C VAL A 81 -0.17 -6.03 4.66
N ILE A 82 -0.98 -5.04 4.32
CA ILE A 82 -2.41 -4.98 4.67
C ILE A 82 -3.23 -5.32 3.44
N HIS A 83 -4.07 -6.35 3.58
CA HIS A 83 -4.99 -6.76 2.53
C HIS A 83 -6.28 -5.93 2.63
N ASN A 84 -6.41 -4.95 1.76
CA ASN A 84 -7.62 -4.15 1.61
C ASN A 84 -8.72 -4.97 0.92
N GLN A 85 -9.38 -5.85 1.67
CA GLN A 85 -10.60 -6.55 1.22
C GLN A 85 -11.83 -5.69 1.51
N GLU A 86 -11.94 -5.23 2.77
CA GLU A 86 -12.96 -4.32 3.26
C GLU A 86 -12.28 -3.06 3.84
N GLN A 87 -12.82 -1.88 3.51
CA GLN A 87 -12.20 -0.61 3.84
C GLN A 87 -12.12 -0.38 5.35
N GLU A 88 -13.17 -0.74 6.09
CA GLU A 88 -13.23 -0.55 7.55
C GLU A 88 -12.19 -1.41 8.26
N SER A 89 -12.15 -2.71 7.96
CA SER A 89 -11.14 -3.63 8.51
C SER A 89 -9.71 -3.17 8.22
N ALA A 90 -9.41 -2.78 6.98
CA ALA A 90 -8.08 -2.26 6.63
C ALA A 90 -7.74 -0.96 7.36
N THR A 91 -8.72 -0.09 7.61
CA THR A 91 -8.52 1.16 8.36
C THR A 91 -8.20 0.86 9.83
N VAL A 92 -8.93 -0.06 10.45
CA VAL A 92 -8.67 -0.49 11.84
C VAL A 92 -7.26 -1.09 11.97
N GLU A 93 -6.84 -1.92 11.02
CA GLU A 93 -5.50 -2.51 11.00
C GLU A 93 -4.40 -1.44 10.87
N ILE A 94 -4.56 -0.49 9.94
CA ILE A 94 -3.63 0.65 9.78
C ILE A 94 -3.55 1.47 11.07
N MET A 95 -4.69 1.81 11.68
CA MET A 95 -4.72 2.59 12.92
C MET A 95 -4.05 1.83 14.08
N GLY A 96 -4.19 0.50 14.13
CA GLY A 96 -3.49 -0.35 15.08
C GLY A 96 -1.97 -0.28 14.92
N LEU A 97 -1.47 -0.33 13.68
CA LEU A 97 -0.04 -0.17 13.40
C LEU A 97 0.47 1.23 13.80
N VAL A 98 -0.28 2.27 13.46
CA VAL A 98 0.07 3.66 13.83
C VAL A 98 0.12 3.83 15.34
N SER A 99 -0.90 3.34 16.05
CA SER A 99 -0.96 3.42 17.52
C SER A 99 0.20 2.66 18.16
N SER A 100 0.52 1.46 17.66
CA SER A 100 1.64 0.66 18.14
C SER A 100 2.98 1.37 17.94
N ALA A 101 3.18 2.00 16.78
CA ALA A 101 4.39 2.76 16.50
C ALA A 101 4.54 3.99 17.41
N ILE A 102 3.45 4.73 17.67
CA ILE A 102 3.45 5.87 18.60
C ILE A 102 3.79 5.42 20.01
N VAL A 103 3.18 4.33 20.49
CA VAL A 103 3.48 3.77 21.82
C VAL A 103 4.94 3.35 21.92
N ALA A 104 5.48 2.64 20.93
CA ALA A 104 6.89 2.23 20.92
C ALA A 104 7.84 3.44 20.96
N HIS A 105 7.52 4.49 20.20
CA HIS A 105 8.29 5.73 20.18
C HIS A 105 8.29 6.44 21.54
N ALA A 106 7.13 6.56 22.19
CA ALA A 106 7.01 7.19 23.51
C ALA A 106 7.79 6.48 24.63
N HIS A 107 8.00 5.16 24.52
CA HIS A 107 8.80 4.38 25.47
C HIS A 107 10.30 4.35 25.14
N SER A 108 10.72 4.86 23.98
CA SER A 108 12.11 4.86 23.52
C SER A 108 12.85 6.18 23.83
N GLY A 109 12.16 7.17 24.41
CA GLY A 109 12.63 8.55 24.61
C GLY A 109 13.09 8.90 26.01
#